data_AF-A0A0L0DNI8-F1
#
_entry.id   AF-A0A0L0DNI8-F1
#
_cell.length_a   1.000
_cell.length_b   1.000
_cell.length_c   1.000
_cell.angle_alpha   90.00
_cell.angle_beta   90.00
_cell.angle_gamma   90.00
#
_symmetry.space_group_name_H-M   'P 1'
#
loop_
_entity.id
_entity.type
_entity.pdbx_description
1 polymer ?
#
loop_
_entity_poly.entity_id
_entity_poly.type
_entity_poly.pdbx_seq_one_letter_code
_entity_poly.pdbx_strand_id
1 'polypeptide(L)'
;MCFGVVTECKSGFLRTKCVHGEVFHIKREQSGARAKGSRQLVKGTRISFTLAHTAHNGHFRPARKARRMIDDGQGGIISERGTPAAATPPFAALTEAGSVLRAALDDIMGRAAAMDDYVARRETELRQMEVEAANEVRRTRKAAETWAADFKRRAEEEVARSAEAAAMQAAASADAKNIENERAVWEAEKQSIAEIQKFDSDVVTINVGGQVFSTYLSTITTGAAADSMLAVLFSGRHSVATDSEGRMFLDQDPVLFADLLTFFRSPLSFSLPDDRRTAIRLLFLAHEYQVTALFDRFAWSETKSARLASQQLTLDPSPSGTHAKDDASPVTIADYAAQVVVTVALRKSGSALPIMGEENADDLRGAHADLVPRIRAVANAVLEPALGAGLADDAEVLAVLDEADAAGGPDAVFWVLDPIDGSKGFLRGDQYAVCLALVDAGEVVAAAVGTPHLPCRHAPSVGAVYAAAVGVDGAWELPLDVEAAAAAGLASPFAGELGFRVAADSGLADASDAVAAESFEASHTNHEWSAALLARLDNATPPIRMDSQAKYVLVARGDAGVYIRRVPGYAEKLWDHASGELLVTAAGGIVTDLHGKPLDWTRGQRLSENHGVLASAPGVHAAYIDACRTLDPSP
;
A
#
# COMPACT_ATOMS: atom_id res chain seq x y z
N MET A 1 -5.82 16.10 -42.97
CA MET A 1 -6.59 15.36 -41.94
C MET A 1 -6.70 16.25 -40.73
N CYS A 2 -7.89 16.52 -40.21
CA CYS A 2 -8.05 17.37 -39.03
C CYS A 2 -8.00 16.50 -37.77
N PHE A 3 -6.97 16.68 -36.94
CA PHE A 3 -6.90 16.07 -35.62
C PHE A 3 -7.59 17.00 -34.62
N GLY A 4 -8.62 16.50 -33.94
CA GLY A 4 -9.31 17.19 -32.85
C GLY A 4 -9.15 16.39 -31.56
N VAL A 5 -8.73 17.04 -30.49
CA VAL A 5 -8.64 16.44 -29.15
C VAL A 5 -10.05 16.29 -28.57
N VAL A 6 -10.32 15.16 -27.90
CA VAL A 6 -11.58 14.90 -27.21
C VAL A 6 -11.40 15.18 -25.73
N THR A 7 -12.23 16.07 -25.16
CA THR A 7 -12.22 16.41 -23.73
C THR A 7 -13.59 16.21 -23.10
N GLU A 8 -13.64 15.29 -22.14
CA GLU A 8 -14.76 14.93 -21.22
C GLU A 8 -16.15 14.62 -21.80
N CYS A 9 -16.94 13.88 -21.01
CA CYS A 9 -18.32 13.51 -21.35
C CYS A 9 -19.22 13.59 -20.11
N LYS A 10 -20.12 14.57 -20.11
CA LYS A 10 -21.34 14.61 -19.28
C LYS A 10 -22.55 14.84 -20.20
N SER A 11 -23.71 14.31 -19.80
CA SER A 11 -25.02 14.41 -20.49
C SER A 11 -25.12 13.99 -21.98
N GLY A 12 -24.18 13.19 -22.50
CA GLY A 12 -24.44 12.31 -23.65
C GLY A 12 -24.45 12.93 -25.06
N PHE A 13 -24.11 14.20 -25.20
CA PHE A 13 -23.87 14.86 -26.50
C PHE A 13 -22.40 15.27 -26.63
N LEU A 14 -21.73 14.82 -27.69
CA LEU A 14 -20.39 15.28 -28.02
C LEU A 14 -20.44 16.66 -28.71
N ARG A 15 -19.65 17.62 -28.23
CA ARG A 15 -19.35 18.88 -28.90
C ARG A 15 -17.85 18.95 -29.17
N THR A 16 -17.47 19.21 -30.42
CA THR A 16 -16.09 19.55 -30.80
C THR A 16 -16.04 21.01 -31.22
N LYS A 17 -14.89 21.67 -30.98
CA LYS A 17 -14.68 23.09 -31.31
C LYS A 17 -13.50 23.18 -32.28
N CYS A 18 -13.75 23.64 -33.50
CA CYS A 18 -12.71 23.86 -34.51
C CYS A 18 -12.34 25.34 -34.58
N VAL A 19 -11.10 25.65 -34.99
CA VAL A 19 -10.47 26.98 -34.88
C VAL A 19 -11.09 28.03 -35.84
N HIS A 20 -12.05 27.65 -36.69
CA HIS A 20 -12.73 28.54 -37.64
C HIS A 20 -14.27 28.64 -37.44
N GLY A 21 -14.77 28.38 -36.23
CA GLY A 21 -16.07 28.91 -35.76
C GLY A 21 -17.35 28.15 -36.15
N GLU A 22 -17.31 27.17 -37.06
CA GLU A 22 -18.47 26.34 -37.37
C GLU A 22 -18.70 25.21 -36.34
N VAL A 23 -19.97 24.87 -36.09
CA VAL A 23 -20.39 23.86 -35.10
C VAL A 23 -21.17 22.74 -35.77
N PHE A 24 -20.74 21.49 -35.56
CA PHE A 24 -21.37 20.29 -36.12
C PHE A 24 -22.04 19.45 -35.02
N HIS A 25 -23.24 18.95 -35.30
CA HIS A 25 -23.97 18.02 -34.42
C HIS A 25 -23.86 16.58 -34.93
N ILE A 26 -23.29 15.69 -34.12
CA ILE A 26 -23.21 14.26 -34.42
C ILE A 26 -24.36 13.53 -33.74
N LYS A 27 -25.20 12.84 -34.52
CA LYS A 27 -26.29 11.99 -34.02
C LYS A 27 -25.85 10.52 -34.05
N ARG A 28 -25.97 9.82 -32.92
CA ARG A 28 -25.61 8.40 -32.81
C ARG A 28 -26.84 7.52 -33.09
N GLU A 29 -26.84 6.80 -34.20
CA GLU A 29 -27.79 5.72 -34.43
C GLU A 29 -27.32 4.43 -33.73
N GLN A 30 -28.26 3.62 -33.27
CA GLN A 30 -28.01 2.29 -32.71
C GLN A 30 -28.81 1.26 -33.50
N SER A 31 -28.14 0.20 -33.94
CA SER A 31 -28.75 -0.99 -34.51
C SER A 31 -28.09 -2.24 -33.91
N GLY A 32 -28.88 -3.28 -33.63
CA GLY A 32 -28.38 -4.55 -33.11
C GLY A 32 -28.54 -4.78 -31.61
N ALA A 33 -29.39 -5.76 -31.28
CA ALA A 33 -29.61 -6.47 -30.01
C ALA A 33 -28.75 -6.15 -28.77
N ARG A 34 -29.42 -5.92 -27.64
CA ARG A 34 -28.84 -6.08 -26.28
C ARG A 34 -28.81 -7.57 -25.89
N ALA A 35 -27.64 -8.07 -25.50
CA ALA A 35 -27.51 -9.19 -24.56
C ALA A 35 -27.06 -8.64 -23.18
N LYS A 36 -27.47 -9.28 -22.08
CA LYS A 36 -27.06 -8.89 -20.72
C LYS A 36 -25.74 -9.56 -20.34
N GLY A 37 -24.85 -8.84 -19.65
CA GLY A 37 -23.99 -9.44 -18.63
C GLY A 37 -22.53 -9.80 -18.97
N SER A 38 -21.75 -8.90 -19.57
CA SER A 38 -20.28 -8.96 -19.44
C SER A 38 -19.62 -7.58 -19.60
N ARG A 39 -18.59 -7.28 -18.78
CA ARG A 39 -17.73 -6.08 -18.91
C ARG A 39 -16.39 -6.48 -19.53
N GLN A 40 -16.35 -6.69 -20.84
CA GLN A 40 -15.08 -6.70 -21.61
C GLN A 40 -15.26 -5.98 -22.94
N LEU A 41 -14.39 -5.01 -23.22
CA LEU A 41 -14.32 -4.33 -24.52
C LEU A 41 -13.41 -5.12 -25.45
N VAL A 42 -14.01 -5.81 -26.44
CA VAL A 42 -13.28 -6.58 -27.44
C VAL A 42 -12.45 -5.64 -28.33
N LYS A 43 -11.15 -5.94 -28.43
CA LYS A 43 -10.17 -5.11 -29.12
C LYS A 43 -10.28 -5.27 -30.64
N GLY A 44 -10.94 -4.32 -31.31
CA GLY A 44 -10.97 -4.22 -32.77
C GLY A 44 -12.35 -3.95 -33.37
N THR A 45 -12.70 -2.69 -33.54
CA THR A 45 -13.87 -2.27 -34.34
C THR A 45 -13.43 -1.23 -35.36
N ARG A 46 -13.57 -1.54 -36.67
CA ARG A 46 -13.31 -0.57 -37.74
C ARG A 46 -14.45 0.44 -37.80
N ILE A 47 -14.14 1.73 -37.66
CA ILE A 47 -15.06 2.83 -37.96
C ILE A 47 -14.87 3.21 -39.42
N SER A 48 -15.88 2.95 -40.25
CA SER A 48 -15.90 3.35 -41.66
C SER A 48 -16.52 4.74 -41.81
N PHE A 49 -15.78 5.68 -42.40
CA PHE A 49 -16.28 7.03 -42.67
C PHE A 49 -16.85 7.13 -44.08
N THR A 50 -18.17 7.20 -44.21
CA THR A 50 -18.85 7.47 -45.49
C THR A 50 -19.06 8.98 -45.65
N LEU A 51 -18.28 9.62 -46.53
CA LEU A 51 -18.39 11.06 -46.78
C LEU A 51 -19.57 11.37 -47.72
N ALA A 52 -20.72 11.76 -47.15
CA ALA A 52 -21.91 12.14 -47.92
C ALA A 52 -21.90 13.66 -48.21
N HIS A 53 -21.40 14.06 -49.39
CA HIS A 53 -21.50 15.45 -49.85
C HIS A 53 -22.89 15.76 -50.42
N THR A 54 -23.69 16.52 -49.67
CA THR A 54 -24.81 17.29 -50.23
C THR A 54 -24.28 18.59 -50.83
N ALA A 55 -24.38 18.72 -52.14
CA ALA A 55 -23.99 19.93 -52.87
C ALA A 55 -25.19 20.48 -53.65
N HIS A 56 -25.53 21.76 -53.45
CA HIS A 56 -26.53 22.44 -54.25
C HIS A 56 -25.90 23.57 -55.09
N ASN A 57 -26.07 23.41 -56.41
CA ASN A 57 -26.16 24.46 -57.41
C ASN A 57 -24.94 25.37 -57.63
N GLY A 58 -23.90 24.80 -58.25
CA GLY A 58 -22.93 25.52 -59.09
C GLY A 58 -22.64 24.69 -60.35
N HIS A 59 -23.00 25.18 -61.54
CA HIS A 59 -22.97 24.37 -62.77
C HIS A 59 -21.55 24.10 -63.28
N PHE A 60 -21.05 22.87 -63.17
CA PHE A 60 -20.02 22.34 -64.07
C PHE A 60 -20.10 20.81 -64.27
N ARG A 61 -20.43 20.39 -65.49
CA ARG A 61 -20.34 19.02 -66.02
C ARG A 61 -20.29 19.09 -67.56
N PRO A 62 -19.66 18.13 -68.28
CA PRO A 62 -18.47 17.39 -67.88
C PRO A 62 -17.44 17.23 -69.03
N ALA A 63 -16.18 17.60 -68.83
CA ALA A 63 -15.12 17.27 -69.79
C ALA A 63 -14.77 15.77 -69.73
N ARG A 64 -15.14 15.00 -70.75
CA ARG A 64 -14.67 13.61 -70.94
C ARG A 64 -13.35 13.56 -71.71
N LYS A 65 -12.61 12.47 -71.48
CA LYS A 65 -11.42 11.98 -72.20
C LYS A 65 -11.18 12.58 -73.60
N ALA A 66 -9.94 12.99 -73.86
CA ALA A 66 -9.35 12.93 -75.19
C ALA A 66 -7.99 12.21 -75.12
N ARG A 67 -7.89 11.01 -75.72
CA ARG A 67 -6.61 10.56 -76.29
C ARG A 67 -6.41 11.35 -77.58
N ARG A 68 -5.16 11.68 -77.95
CA ARG A 68 -4.87 11.93 -79.37
C ARG A 68 -4.91 10.59 -80.10
N MET A 69 -5.71 10.54 -81.15
CA MET A 69 -5.37 9.87 -82.39
C MET A 69 -5.79 10.82 -83.51
N ILE A 70 -4.91 11.00 -84.48
CA ILE A 70 -5.18 11.77 -85.69
C ILE A 70 -5.74 10.75 -86.69
N ASP A 71 -6.79 11.13 -87.42
CA ASP A 71 -6.84 11.00 -88.88
C ASP A 71 -8.06 11.74 -89.43
N ASP A 72 -7.91 12.15 -90.69
CA ASP A 72 -8.88 12.64 -91.69
C ASP A 72 -10.10 13.48 -91.23
N GLY A 73 -10.34 14.64 -91.81
CA GLY A 73 -9.91 15.10 -93.14
C GLY A 73 -11.13 15.67 -93.85
N GLN A 74 -11.16 16.99 -94.05
CA GLN A 74 -12.27 17.67 -94.71
C GLN A 74 -12.34 17.27 -96.19
N GLY A 75 -13.53 16.99 -96.73
CA GLY A 75 -13.65 16.42 -98.08
C GLY A 75 -14.97 16.63 -98.84
N GLY A 76 -15.87 17.50 -98.40
CA GLY A 76 -17.09 17.82 -99.15
C GLY A 76 -17.78 19.11 -98.67
N ILE A 77 -18.38 19.93 -99.53
CA ILE A 77 -18.60 19.81 -101.00
C ILE A 77 -18.09 21.08 -101.71
N ILE A 78 -17.77 20.93 -103.00
CA ILE A 78 -17.06 21.89 -103.86
C ILE A 78 -17.99 23.02 -104.37
N SER A 79 -17.37 24.19 -104.59
CA SER A 79 -17.80 25.31 -105.46
C SER A 79 -19.11 26.08 -105.19
N GLU A 80 -18.94 27.40 -105.18
CA GLU A 80 -19.72 28.38 -105.96
C GLU A 80 -21.27 28.30 -105.97
N ARG A 81 -21.87 29.38 -105.48
CA ARG A 81 -22.53 30.32 -106.40
C ARG A 81 -22.21 31.76 -106.03
N GLY A 82 -21.64 32.50 -106.97
CA GLY A 82 -22.03 33.91 -107.10
C GLY A 82 -23.46 33.96 -107.64
N THR A 83 -24.25 34.96 -107.23
CA THR A 83 -25.55 35.27 -107.86
C THR A 83 -25.27 35.88 -109.25
N PRO A 84 -25.60 35.21 -110.37
CA PRO A 84 -25.04 35.55 -111.68
C PRO A 84 -26.11 35.88 -112.75
N ALA A 85 -25.66 36.07 -114.00
CA ALA A 85 -26.47 35.86 -115.20
C ALA A 85 -26.43 34.37 -115.65
N ALA A 86 -27.00 33.99 -116.80
CA ALA A 86 -27.29 32.58 -117.15
C ALA A 86 -26.57 32.01 -118.42
N ALA A 87 -26.27 30.68 -118.44
CA ALA A 87 -25.86 29.76 -119.55
C ALA A 87 -24.47 29.05 -119.50
N THR A 88 -23.97 28.51 -120.64
CA THR A 88 -23.31 27.17 -120.80
C THR A 88 -22.51 27.03 -122.15
N PRO A 89 -22.02 25.85 -122.66
CA PRO A 89 -21.59 24.57 -122.01
C PRO A 89 -20.11 23.97 -122.14
N PRO A 90 -19.55 23.36 -123.23
CA PRO A 90 -18.54 22.23 -123.16
C PRO A 90 -17.26 22.37 -124.08
N PHE A 91 -16.30 21.43 -124.34
CA PHE A 91 -15.60 20.30 -123.64
C PHE A 91 -14.60 19.56 -124.62
N ALA A 92 -13.29 19.34 -124.32
CA ALA A 92 -12.36 18.31 -124.92
C ALA A 92 -10.86 18.39 -124.44
N ALA A 93 -10.05 17.33 -124.72
CA ALA A 93 -8.56 17.19 -124.75
C ALA A 93 -7.72 16.87 -123.47
N LEU A 94 -6.75 15.92 -123.56
CA LEU A 94 -5.79 15.50 -122.48
C LEU A 94 -4.75 14.41 -122.93
N THR A 95 -3.42 14.60 -122.77
CA THR A 95 -2.41 13.49 -122.87
C THR A 95 -1.00 13.69 -122.27
N GLU A 96 -0.56 14.91 -121.92
CA GLU A 96 0.88 15.22 -121.68
C GLU A 96 1.48 14.76 -120.33
N ALA A 97 0.67 14.18 -119.44
CA ALA A 97 0.92 14.14 -117.99
C ALA A 97 2.02 13.16 -117.46
N GLY A 98 2.65 12.35 -118.32
CA GLY A 98 3.42 11.18 -117.87
C GLY A 98 4.82 11.44 -117.28
N SER A 99 5.54 12.45 -117.77
CA SER A 99 6.94 12.71 -117.40
C SER A 99 7.08 13.45 -116.06
N VAL A 100 6.19 14.42 -115.83
CA VAL A 100 6.15 15.30 -114.63
C VAL A 100 6.07 14.48 -113.34
N LEU A 101 5.32 13.36 -113.38
CA LEU A 101 5.04 12.52 -112.21
C LEU A 101 6.30 11.94 -111.54
N ARG A 102 7.40 11.75 -112.30
CA ARG A 102 8.61 11.09 -111.78
C ARG A 102 9.52 12.05 -111.01
N ALA A 103 9.72 13.26 -111.52
CA ALA A 103 10.50 14.29 -110.82
C ALA A 103 9.82 14.76 -109.51
N ALA A 104 8.49 14.73 -109.46
CA ALA A 104 7.74 14.99 -108.24
C ALA A 104 7.99 13.94 -107.13
N LEU A 105 8.30 12.69 -107.51
CA LEU A 105 8.49 11.59 -106.55
C LEU A 105 9.79 11.75 -105.74
N ASP A 106 10.87 12.17 -106.38
CA ASP A 106 12.18 12.35 -105.73
C ASP A 106 12.18 13.56 -104.77
N ASP A 107 11.46 14.64 -105.11
CA ASP A 107 11.21 15.78 -104.23
C ASP A 107 10.37 15.40 -103.00
N ILE A 108 9.34 14.56 -103.17
CA ILE A 108 8.57 13.99 -102.06
C ILE A 108 9.46 13.11 -101.15
N MET A 109 10.31 12.25 -101.72
CA MET A 109 11.27 11.42 -100.98
C MET A 109 12.25 12.26 -100.15
N GLY A 110 12.83 13.31 -100.74
CA GLY A 110 13.75 14.22 -100.04
C GLY A 110 13.09 14.97 -98.89
N ARG A 111 11.84 15.40 -99.06
CA ARG A 111 11.04 16.05 -98.01
C ARG A 111 10.65 15.09 -96.87
N ALA A 112 10.39 13.82 -97.18
CA ALA A 112 10.10 12.81 -96.17
C ALA A 112 11.30 12.59 -95.22
N ALA A 113 12.50 12.39 -95.77
CA ALA A 113 13.71 12.22 -94.95
C ALA A 113 14.01 13.46 -94.07
N ALA A 114 13.76 14.67 -94.58
CA ALA A 114 13.89 15.90 -93.80
C ALA A 114 12.81 16.03 -92.69
N MET A 115 11.64 15.41 -92.87
CA MET A 115 10.58 15.37 -91.86
C MET A 115 10.93 14.38 -90.73
N ASP A 116 11.44 13.19 -91.05
CA ASP A 116 11.87 12.21 -90.03
C ASP A 116 12.97 12.79 -89.13
N ASP A 117 13.95 13.46 -89.72
CA ASP A 117 15.04 14.14 -88.99
C ASP A 117 14.55 15.36 -88.18
N TYR A 118 13.42 15.97 -88.54
CA TYR A 118 12.74 16.98 -87.72
C TYR A 118 11.98 16.34 -86.54
N VAL A 119 11.26 15.24 -86.78
CA VAL A 119 10.51 14.49 -85.76
C VAL A 119 11.46 13.93 -84.70
N ALA A 120 12.57 13.29 -85.08
CA ALA A 120 13.56 12.76 -84.14
C ALA A 120 14.16 13.83 -83.21
N ARG A 121 14.42 15.03 -83.74
CA ARG A 121 14.84 16.20 -82.93
C ARG A 121 13.73 16.64 -81.97
N ARG A 122 12.49 16.78 -82.43
CA ARG A 122 11.36 17.15 -81.57
C ARG A 122 11.03 16.12 -80.49
N GLU A 123 11.18 14.82 -80.75
CA GLU A 123 11.06 13.79 -79.71
C GLU A 123 12.16 13.94 -78.63
N THR A 124 13.38 14.28 -79.04
CA THR A 124 14.51 14.47 -78.13
C THR A 124 14.31 15.69 -77.24
N GLU A 125 13.89 16.81 -77.82
CA GLU A 125 13.50 18.02 -77.08
C GLU A 125 12.35 17.76 -76.09
N LEU A 126 11.30 17.04 -76.52
CA LEU A 126 10.17 16.70 -75.66
C LEU A 126 10.60 15.84 -74.46
N ARG A 127 11.42 14.80 -74.69
CA ARG A 127 11.97 13.97 -73.60
C ARG A 127 12.82 14.80 -72.62
N GLN A 128 13.59 15.76 -73.12
CA GLN A 128 14.36 16.67 -72.25
C GLN A 128 13.42 17.56 -71.40
N MET A 129 12.39 18.16 -72.01
CA MET A 129 11.40 18.96 -71.28
C MET A 129 10.62 18.13 -70.24
N GLU A 130 10.29 16.87 -70.54
CA GLU A 130 9.67 15.95 -69.57
C GLU A 130 10.60 15.66 -68.37
N VAL A 131 11.90 15.45 -68.61
CA VAL A 131 12.90 15.26 -67.55
C VAL A 131 13.09 16.52 -66.71
N GLU A 132 13.13 17.71 -67.33
CA GLU A 132 13.23 18.99 -66.62
C GLU A 132 11.99 19.25 -65.76
N ALA A 133 10.78 19.03 -66.29
CA ALA A 133 9.53 19.14 -65.54
C ALA A 133 9.45 18.14 -64.38
N ALA A 134 9.85 16.89 -64.59
CA ALA A 134 9.90 15.87 -63.54
C ALA A 134 10.89 16.23 -62.42
N ASN A 135 12.04 16.81 -62.76
CA ASN A 135 13.01 17.30 -61.79
C ASN A 135 12.49 18.50 -60.98
N GLU A 136 11.75 19.42 -61.60
CA GLU A 136 11.19 20.57 -60.88
C GLU A 136 10.02 20.16 -59.94
N VAL A 137 9.18 19.22 -60.36
CA VAL A 137 8.19 18.57 -59.47
C VAL A 137 8.89 17.86 -58.30
N ARG A 138 10.06 17.25 -58.52
CA ARG A 138 10.85 16.59 -57.46
C ARG A 138 11.47 17.60 -56.48
N ARG A 139 11.96 18.75 -56.97
CA ARG A 139 12.49 19.86 -56.15
C ARG A 139 11.41 20.49 -55.28
N THR A 140 10.31 20.92 -55.89
CA THR A 140 9.16 21.55 -55.20
C THR A 140 8.55 20.61 -54.16
N ARG A 141 8.39 19.31 -54.48
CA ARG A 141 7.99 18.29 -53.50
C ARG A 141 8.96 18.21 -52.32
N LYS A 142 10.28 18.10 -52.56
CA LYS A 142 11.27 18.01 -51.47
C LYS A 142 11.29 19.27 -50.60
N ALA A 143 11.07 20.45 -51.18
CA ALA A 143 10.93 21.70 -50.43
C ALA A 143 9.67 21.68 -49.54
N ALA A 144 8.53 21.22 -50.06
CA ALA A 144 7.30 21.08 -49.29
C ALA A 144 7.41 20.04 -48.15
N GLU A 145 8.07 18.90 -48.40
CA GLU A 145 8.36 17.89 -47.37
C GLU A 145 9.26 18.45 -46.25
N THR A 146 10.31 19.21 -46.62
CA THR A 146 11.19 19.91 -45.65
C THR A 146 10.42 20.96 -44.83
N TRP A 147 9.58 21.78 -45.48
CA TRP A 147 8.79 22.81 -44.82
C TRP A 147 7.74 22.23 -43.86
N ALA A 148 7.07 21.13 -44.26
CA ALA A 148 6.13 20.44 -43.39
C ALA A 148 6.79 19.83 -42.15
N ALA A 149 8.03 19.33 -42.27
CA ALA A 149 8.80 18.84 -41.14
C ALA A 149 9.18 19.96 -40.15
N ASP A 150 9.66 21.11 -40.64
CA ASP A 150 10.02 22.25 -39.77
C ASP A 150 8.78 22.90 -39.14
N PHE A 151 7.66 22.99 -39.87
CA PHE A 151 6.38 23.45 -39.32
C PHE A 151 5.89 22.52 -38.19
N LYS A 152 5.95 21.19 -38.39
CA LYS A 152 5.59 20.22 -37.36
C LYS A 152 6.47 20.39 -36.11
N ARG A 153 7.79 20.50 -36.29
CA ARG A 153 8.74 20.70 -35.19
C ARG A 153 8.42 21.95 -34.37
N ARG A 154 8.20 23.11 -35.03
CA ARG A 154 7.84 24.36 -34.34
C ARG A 154 6.50 24.26 -33.59
N ALA A 155 5.53 23.54 -34.14
CA ALA A 155 4.25 23.29 -33.45
C ALA A 155 4.42 22.41 -32.21
N GLU A 156 5.30 21.40 -32.26
CA GLU A 156 5.65 20.57 -31.11
C GLU A 156 6.43 21.37 -30.05
N GLU A 157 7.36 22.24 -30.46
CA GLU A 157 8.09 23.19 -29.59
C GLU A 157 7.18 24.24 -28.92
N GLU A 158 6.13 24.70 -29.60
CA GLU A 158 5.13 25.65 -29.04
C GLU A 158 4.18 24.95 -28.05
N VAL A 159 3.74 23.72 -28.37
CA VAL A 159 2.92 22.91 -27.45
C VAL A 159 3.71 22.55 -26.18
N ALA A 160 5.01 22.23 -26.30
CA ALA A 160 5.87 21.99 -25.15
C ALA A 160 5.99 23.22 -24.24
N ARG A 161 6.32 24.39 -24.80
CA ARG A 161 6.39 25.66 -24.03
C ARG A 161 5.06 26.05 -23.38
N SER A 162 3.94 25.79 -24.06
CA SER A 162 2.59 26.02 -23.51
C SER A 162 2.27 25.07 -22.35
N ALA A 163 2.68 23.80 -22.42
CA ALA A 163 2.51 22.83 -21.33
C ALA A 163 3.41 23.15 -20.12
N GLU A 164 4.66 23.58 -20.36
CA GLU A 164 5.61 24.02 -19.33
C GLU A 164 5.09 25.27 -18.59
N ALA A 165 4.62 26.28 -19.32
CA ALA A 165 4.00 27.47 -18.73
C ALA A 165 2.74 27.13 -17.91
N ALA A 166 1.89 26.21 -18.40
CA ALA A 166 0.72 25.74 -17.67
C ALA A 166 1.08 24.96 -16.39
N ALA A 167 2.14 24.14 -16.43
CA ALA A 167 2.65 23.43 -15.25
C ALA A 167 3.23 24.39 -14.21
N MET A 168 4.01 25.39 -14.64
CA MET A 168 4.55 26.44 -13.76
C MET A 168 3.43 27.28 -13.11
N GLN A 169 2.38 27.61 -13.87
CA GLN A 169 1.22 28.33 -13.34
C GLN A 169 0.37 27.46 -12.39
N ALA A 170 0.31 26.15 -12.61
CA ALA A 170 -0.35 25.21 -11.69
C ALA A 170 0.44 25.06 -10.38
N ALA A 171 1.77 24.95 -10.45
CA ALA A 171 2.66 24.91 -9.28
C ALA A 171 2.51 26.18 -8.43
N ALA A 172 2.67 27.36 -9.04
CA ALA A 172 2.50 28.64 -8.33
C ALA A 172 1.10 28.83 -7.71
N SER A 173 0.06 28.19 -8.26
CA SER A 173 -1.30 28.16 -7.70
C SER A 173 -1.45 27.18 -6.54
N ALA A 174 -0.68 26.09 -6.53
CA ALA A 174 -0.58 25.18 -5.39
C ALA A 174 0.23 25.82 -4.26
N ASP A 175 1.39 26.41 -4.55
CA ASP A 175 2.25 27.10 -3.58
C ASP A 175 1.50 28.27 -2.91
N ALA A 176 0.77 29.07 -3.69
CA ALA A 176 -0.05 30.16 -3.15
C ALA A 176 -1.13 29.65 -2.17
N LYS A 177 -1.74 28.50 -2.46
CA LYS A 177 -2.69 27.84 -1.53
C LYS A 177 -2.00 27.24 -0.32
N ASN A 178 -0.79 26.70 -0.45
CA ASN A 178 -0.06 26.17 0.68
C ASN A 178 0.33 27.31 1.64
N ILE A 179 0.80 28.44 1.12
CA ILE A 179 1.07 29.66 1.89
C ILE A 179 -0.22 30.25 2.50
N GLU A 180 -1.37 30.15 1.84
CA GLU A 180 -2.67 30.56 2.40
C GLU A 180 -3.13 29.64 3.54
N ASN A 181 -2.95 28.32 3.39
CA ASN A 181 -3.21 27.33 4.42
C ASN A 181 -2.26 27.48 5.63
N GLU A 182 -0.95 27.62 5.37
CA GLU A 182 0.09 27.88 6.39
C GLU A 182 -0.19 29.16 7.15
N ARG A 183 -0.67 30.22 6.48
CA ARG A 183 -1.13 31.46 7.14
C ARG A 183 -2.40 31.26 7.96
N ALA A 184 -3.34 30.44 7.49
CA ALA A 184 -4.55 30.13 8.25
C ALA A 184 -4.22 29.31 9.51
N VAL A 185 -3.32 28.33 9.39
CA VAL A 185 -2.76 27.59 10.54
C VAL A 185 -2.00 28.54 11.46
N TRP A 186 -1.09 29.37 10.96
CA TRP A 186 -0.31 30.28 11.80
C TRP A 186 -1.15 31.36 12.48
N GLU A 187 -2.19 31.91 11.85
CA GLU A 187 -3.13 32.82 12.52
C GLU A 187 -4.02 32.08 13.53
N ALA A 188 -4.39 30.82 13.29
CA ALA A 188 -5.09 29.98 14.27
C ALA A 188 -4.19 29.60 15.47
N GLU A 189 -2.92 29.25 15.24
CA GLU A 189 -1.91 29.05 16.28
C GLU A 189 -1.68 30.35 17.07
N LYS A 190 -1.52 31.48 16.38
CA LYS A 190 -1.32 32.81 16.98
C LYS A 190 -2.53 33.27 17.79
N GLN A 191 -3.74 32.96 17.34
CA GLN A 191 -4.95 33.16 18.13
C GLN A 191 -5.00 32.19 19.33
N SER A 192 -4.63 30.92 19.14
CA SER A 192 -4.54 29.93 20.22
C SER A 192 -3.50 30.34 21.27
N ILE A 193 -2.35 30.88 20.87
CA ILE A 193 -1.31 31.44 21.75
C ILE A 193 -1.83 32.67 22.51
N ALA A 194 -2.61 33.54 21.84
CA ALA A 194 -3.27 34.68 22.49
C ALA A 194 -4.41 34.28 23.43
N GLU A 195 -5.01 33.10 23.25
CA GLU A 195 -6.01 32.51 24.15
C GLU A 195 -5.32 31.75 25.32
N ILE A 196 -4.21 31.04 25.07
CA ILE A 196 -3.33 30.43 26.10
C ILE A 196 -2.80 31.51 27.05
N GLN A 197 -2.28 32.63 26.54
CA GLN A 197 -1.86 33.80 27.34
C GLN A 197 -3.00 34.44 28.18
N LYS A 198 -4.24 33.99 28.01
CA LYS A 198 -5.44 34.50 28.68
C LYS A 198 -5.99 33.59 29.78
N PHE A 199 -5.56 32.33 29.82
CA PHE A 199 -5.95 31.33 30.83
C PHE A 199 -4.86 31.06 31.89
N ASP A 200 -3.67 31.60 31.71
CA ASP A 200 -2.45 31.30 32.48
C ASP A 200 -2.39 31.94 33.90
N SER A 201 -3.55 32.27 34.49
CA SER A 201 -3.63 32.98 35.79
C SER A 201 -4.40 32.24 36.89
N ASP A 202 -5.28 31.30 36.53
CA ASP A 202 -6.14 30.63 37.52
C ASP A 202 -5.43 29.38 38.08
N VAL A 203 -4.78 29.56 39.23
CA VAL A 203 -4.18 28.47 40.03
C VAL A 203 -5.26 27.76 40.83
N VAL A 204 -5.42 26.46 40.58
CA VAL A 204 -6.30 25.57 41.35
C VAL A 204 -5.53 24.78 42.40
N THR A 205 -6.23 24.41 43.48
CA THR A 205 -5.72 23.52 44.52
C THR A 205 -6.57 22.26 44.62
N ILE A 206 -5.90 21.11 44.72
CA ILE A 206 -6.50 19.78 44.71
C ILE A 206 -5.94 19.02 45.90
N ASN A 207 -6.80 18.34 46.66
CA ASN A 207 -6.39 17.41 47.70
C ASN A 207 -6.49 15.98 47.15
N VAL A 208 -5.37 15.26 47.10
CA VAL A 208 -5.28 13.89 46.58
C VAL A 208 -4.74 13.00 47.67
N GLY A 209 -5.55 12.05 48.15
CA GLY A 209 -5.17 11.13 49.24
C GLY A 209 -4.78 11.80 50.57
N GLY A 210 -5.15 13.08 50.77
CA GLY A 210 -4.74 13.90 51.91
C GLY A 210 -3.57 14.87 51.64
N GLN A 211 -2.90 14.77 50.48
CA GLN A 211 -1.82 15.67 50.07
C GLN A 211 -2.34 16.77 49.14
N VAL A 212 -1.96 18.02 49.40
CA VAL A 212 -2.42 19.18 48.60
C VAL A 212 -1.45 19.48 47.46
N PHE A 213 -2.00 19.55 46.25
CA PHE A 213 -1.32 19.94 45.01
C PHE A 213 -1.83 21.29 44.53
N SER A 214 -0.94 22.07 43.91
CA SER A 214 -1.26 23.34 43.26
C SER A 214 -0.79 23.32 41.81
N THR A 215 -1.61 23.78 40.88
CA THR A 215 -1.27 23.88 39.44
C THR A 215 -2.18 24.86 38.72
N TYR A 216 -1.84 25.29 37.50
CA TYR A 216 -2.76 26.08 36.68
C TYR A 216 -3.92 25.23 36.17
N LEU A 217 -5.11 25.82 36.10
CA LEU A 217 -6.31 25.18 35.51
C LEU A 217 -6.03 24.65 34.10
N SER A 218 -5.28 25.42 33.29
CA SER A 218 -4.84 25.05 31.94
C SER A 218 -4.08 23.72 31.89
N THR A 219 -3.22 23.43 32.87
CA THR A 219 -2.41 22.20 32.94
C THR A 219 -3.27 20.94 32.96
N ILE A 220 -4.46 21.00 33.55
CA ILE A 220 -5.35 19.84 33.77
C ILE A 220 -6.64 19.90 32.96
N THR A 221 -6.76 20.88 32.05
CA THR A 221 -7.92 21.07 31.15
C THR A 221 -7.55 21.20 29.68
N THR A 222 -6.25 21.22 29.33
CA THR A 222 -5.77 21.44 27.96
C THR A 222 -4.57 20.55 27.61
N GLY A 223 -4.16 20.52 26.34
CA GLY A 223 -3.01 19.75 25.88
C GLY A 223 -3.18 18.26 26.18
N ALA A 224 -2.16 17.65 26.80
CA ALA A 224 -2.18 16.23 27.17
C ALA A 224 -3.23 15.86 28.25
N ALA A 225 -3.91 16.84 28.84
CA ALA A 225 -5.04 16.63 29.75
C ALA A 225 -6.42 16.85 29.10
N ALA A 226 -6.52 17.33 27.86
CA ALA A 226 -7.75 17.90 27.29
C ALA A 226 -8.96 16.96 27.31
N ASP A 227 -8.75 15.68 26.98
CA ASP A 227 -9.81 14.65 26.92
C ASP A 227 -9.93 13.83 28.22
N SER A 228 -9.16 14.18 29.27
CA SER A 228 -9.11 13.44 30.53
C SER A 228 -10.34 13.68 31.43
N MET A 229 -10.58 12.75 32.36
CA MET A 229 -11.57 12.91 33.42
C MET A 229 -11.29 14.16 34.28
N LEU A 230 -10.03 14.57 34.44
CA LEU A 230 -9.70 15.82 35.15
C LEU A 230 -10.24 17.05 34.40
N ALA A 231 -10.08 17.12 33.08
CA ALA A 231 -10.64 18.21 32.28
C ALA A 231 -12.18 18.26 32.39
N VAL A 232 -12.84 17.10 32.43
CA VAL A 232 -14.29 16.98 32.64
C VAL A 232 -14.70 17.45 34.03
N LEU A 233 -13.98 17.05 35.10
CA LEU A 233 -14.25 17.48 36.48
C LEU A 233 -14.08 19.00 36.64
N PHE A 234 -13.02 19.57 36.04
CA PHE A 234 -12.74 21.01 36.08
C PHE A 234 -13.56 21.85 35.07
N SER A 235 -14.40 21.22 34.24
CA SER A 235 -15.32 21.93 33.32
C SER A 235 -16.46 22.71 34.01
N GLY A 236 -16.61 22.58 35.33
CA GLY A 236 -17.66 23.21 36.13
C GLY A 236 -19.06 22.61 35.95
N ARG A 237 -19.20 21.50 35.22
CA ARG A 237 -20.49 20.84 34.93
C ARG A 237 -20.87 19.71 35.89
N HIS A 238 -19.96 19.34 36.80
CA HIS A 238 -20.10 18.20 37.70
C HIS A 238 -19.95 18.64 39.16
N SER A 239 -20.77 18.08 40.06
CA SER A 239 -20.61 18.25 41.50
C SER A 239 -19.53 17.29 42.02
N VAL A 240 -18.34 17.81 42.31
CA VAL A 240 -17.21 17.01 42.82
C VAL A 240 -17.16 17.08 44.35
N ALA A 241 -16.63 16.04 44.99
CA ALA A 241 -16.36 16.05 46.42
C ALA A 241 -15.30 17.10 46.77
N THR A 242 -15.44 17.74 47.92
CA THR A 242 -14.47 18.71 48.45
C THR A 242 -14.09 18.37 49.89
N ASP A 243 -12.87 18.73 50.29
CA ASP A 243 -12.43 18.63 51.69
C ASP A 243 -12.99 19.77 52.56
N SER A 244 -12.60 19.78 53.85
CA SER A 244 -13.03 20.78 54.83
C SER A 244 -12.57 22.22 54.57
N GLU A 245 -11.65 22.43 53.62
CA GLU A 245 -11.19 23.76 53.17
C GLU A 245 -11.79 24.13 51.79
N GLY A 246 -12.65 23.29 51.22
CA GLY A 246 -13.31 23.51 49.94
C GLY A 246 -12.45 23.16 48.72
N ARG A 247 -11.29 22.51 48.90
CA ARG A 247 -10.47 22.00 47.79
C ARG A 247 -11.14 20.76 47.20
N MET A 248 -11.04 20.56 45.89
CA MET A 248 -11.52 19.33 45.24
C MET A 248 -10.75 18.13 45.81
N PHE A 249 -11.46 17.08 46.22
CA PHE A 249 -10.87 15.88 46.82
C PHE A 249 -10.89 14.68 45.85
N LEU A 250 -9.75 14.02 45.68
CA LEU A 250 -9.57 12.78 44.95
C LEU A 250 -9.01 11.71 45.90
N ASP A 251 -9.69 10.57 46.02
CA ASP A 251 -9.29 9.48 46.91
C ASP A 251 -8.31 8.53 46.19
N GLN A 252 -7.08 9.00 46.00
CA GLN A 252 -6.06 8.36 45.15
C GLN A 252 -4.64 8.51 45.71
N ASP A 253 -3.69 7.71 45.20
CA ASP A 253 -2.28 7.77 45.59
C ASP A 253 -1.62 9.10 45.15
N PRO A 254 -1.16 9.95 46.09
CA PRO A 254 -0.57 11.25 45.74
C PRO A 254 0.79 11.14 45.05
N VAL A 255 1.52 10.02 45.17
CA VAL A 255 2.80 9.84 44.47
C VAL A 255 2.54 9.70 42.97
N LEU A 256 1.64 8.79 42.60
CA LEU A 256 1.23 8.58 41.20
C LEU A 256 0.60 9.84 40.59
N PHE A 257 -0.18 10.59 41.38
CA PHE A 257 -0.76 11.86 40.92
C PHE A 257 0.32 12.94 40.69
N ALA A 258 1.42 12.93 41.45
CA ALA A 258 2.54 13.85 41.22
C ALA A 258 3.24 13.58 39.89
N ASP A 259 3.41 12.30 39.52
CA ASP A 259 3.98 11.90 38.22
C ASP A 259 3.03 12.23 37.07
N LEU A 260 1.73 11.91 37.22
CA LEU A 260 0.70 12.25 36.23
C LEU A 260 0.61 13.77 35.98
N LEU A 261 0.70 14.57 37.05
CA LEU A 261 0.75 16.03 36.97
C LEU A 261 2.06 16.55 36.35
N THR A 262 3.16 15.82 36.51
CA THR A 262 4.44 16.13 35.87
C THR A 262 4.41 15.82 34.38
N PHE A 263 3.75 14.73 33.96
CA PHE A 263 3.45 14.46 32.56
C PHE A 263 2.63 15.59 31.93
N PHE A 264 1.52 16.03 32.53
CA PHE A 264 0.71 17.12 31.98
C PHE A 264 1.48 18.43 31.78
N ARG A 265 2.42 18.73 32.69
CA ARG A 265 3.26 19.95 32.63
C ARG A 265 4.31 19.91 31.53
N SER A 266 4.78 18.74 31.13
CA SER A 266 5.93 18.60 30.21
C SER A 266 5.91 17.26 29.46
N PRO A 267 4.84 16.97 28.68
CA PRO A 267 4.58 15.62 28.17
C PRO A 267 5.65 15.14 27.19
N LEU A 268 6.28 16.06 26.43
CA LEU A 268 7.34 15.72 25.47
C LEU A 268 8.62 15.21 26.14
N SER A 269 8.99 15.76 27.30
CA SER A 269 10.20 15.41 28.05
C SER A 269 9.94 14.49 29.25
N PHE A 270 8.70 14.03 29.44
CA PHE A 270 8.36 13.07 30.48
C PHE A 270 8.90 11.68 30.16
N SER A 271 9.43 11.01 31.18
CA SER A 271 9.77 9.58 31.21
C SER A 271 8.97 8.93 32.34
N LEU A 272 8.68 7.63 32.21
CA LEU A 272 8.11 6.87 33.33
C LEU A 272 9.06 6.87 34.54
N PRO A 273 8.54 6.72 35.78
CA PRO A 273 9.37 6.54 36.98
C PRO A 273 10.32 5.35 36.89
N ASP A 274 11.53 5.49 37.44
CA ASP A 274 12.55 4.42 37.46
C ASP A 274 12.08 3.18 38.24
N ASP A 275 11.20 3.35 39.23
CA ASP A 275 10.52 2.24 39.90
C ASP A 275 9.40 1.68 39.02
N ARG A 276 9.64 0.50 38.46
CA ARG A 276 8.72 -0.17 37.52
C ARG A 276 7.33 -0.41 38.09
N ARG A 277 7.20 -0.71 39.39
CA ARG A 277 5.89 -0.89 40.03
C ARG A 277 5.10 0.43 40.06
N THR A 278 5.78 1.54 40.31
CA THR A 278 5.20 2.89 40.24
C THR A 278 4.85 3.26 38.80
N ALA A 279 5.72 2.96 37.82
CA ALA A 279 5.44 3.17 36.39
C ALA A 279 4.19 2.41 35.90
N ILE A 280 4.06 1.12 36.23
CA ILE A 280 2.88 0.31 35.88
C ILE A 280 1.61 0.88 36.56
N ARG A 281 1.68 1.20 37.86
CA ARG A 281 0.55 1.82 38.59
C ARG A 281 0.18 3.20 38.04
N LEU A 282 1.15 3.97 37.53
CA LEU A 282 0.91 5.26 36.87
C LEU A 282 0.15 5.08 35.55
N LEU A 283 0.47 4.06 34.75
CA LEU A 283 -0.29 3.75 33.53
C LEU A 283 -1.73 3.34 33.84
N PHE A 284 -1.98 2.66 34.98
CA PHE A 284 -3.35 2.39 35.44
C PHE A 284 -4.08 3.64 35.92
N LEU A 285 -3.41 4.53 36.65
CA LEU A 285 -3.99 5.83 37.01
C LEU A 285 -4.28 6.66 35.76
N ALA A 286 -3.41 6.61 34.75
CA ALA A 286 -3.62 7.27 33.46
C ALA A 286 -4.88 6.74 32.75
N HIS A 287 -5.05 5.41 32.69
CA HIS A 287 -6.25 4.78 32.13
C HIS A 287 -7.52 5.14 32.92
N GLU A 288 -7.50 5.07 34.26
CA GLU A 288 -8.65 5.44 35.12
C GLU A 288 -9.06 6.91 34.91
N TYR A 289 -8.10 7.81 34.79
CA TYR A 289 -8.34 9.23 34.53
C TYR A 289 -8.48 9.59 33.04
N GLN A 290 -8.55 8.61 32.14
CA GLN A 290 -8.73 8.79 30.69
C GLN A 290 -7.63 9.66 30.04
N VAL A 291 -6.40 9.54 30.53
CA VAL A 291 -5.21 10.26 30.04
C VAL A 291 -4.59 9.47 28.88
N THR A 292 -5.32 9.41 27.76
CA THR A 292 -4.92 8.74 26.51
C THR A 292 -3.50 9.15 26.09
N ALA A 293 -3.18 10.44 26.10
CA ALA A 293 -1.86 10.96 25.70
C ALA A 293 -0.65 10.39 26.50
N LEU A 294 -0.85 9.87 27.72
CA LEU A 294 0.20 9.16 28.47
C LEU A 294 0.19 7.65 28.13
N PHE A 295 -1.00 7.08 27.94
CA PHE A 295 -1.21 5.69 27.55
C PHE A 295 -0.66 5.40 26.14
N ASP A 296 -1.09 6.16 25.14
CA ASP A 296 -0.64 6.11 23.73
C ASP A 296 0.88 6.18 23.57
N ARG A 297 1.55 6.90 24.48
CA ARG A 297 2.99 7.15 24.45
C ARG A 297 3.82 6.01 25.02
N PHE A 298 3.28 5.23 25.97
CA PHE A 298 4.05 4.25 26.74
C PHE A 298 3.39 2.87 26.91
N ALA A 299 2.07 2.79 27.09
CA ALA A 299 1.34 1.54 27.35
C ALA A 299 1.11 0.66 26.11
N TRP A 300 1.54 1.14 24.93
CA TRP A 300 1.46 0.42 23.65
C TRP A 300 2.81 0.39 22.91
N SER A 301 3.94 0.53 23.63
CA SER A 301 5.27 0.54 23.00
C SER A 301 5.55 -0.76 22.23
N GLU A 302 5.09 -1.86 22.79
CA GLU A 302 5.15 -3.23 22.31
C GLU A 302 4.15 -3.48 21.19
N THR A 303 2.90 -3.06 21.35
CA THR A 303 1.85 -3.15 20.30
C THR A 303 2.26 -2.35 19.07
N LYS A 304 2.85 -1.16 19.25
CA LYS A 304 3.42 -0.37 18.16
C LYS A 304 4.62 -1.07 17.51
N SER A 305 5.54 -1.63 18.30
CA SER A 305 6.73 -2.31 17.78
C SER A 305 6.39 -3.58 16.99
N ALA A 306 5.57 -4.46 17.56
CA ALA A 306 5.06 -5.68 16.91
C ALA A 306 4.22 -5.35 15.66
N ARG A 307 3.44 -4.25 15.69
CA ARG A 307 2.71 -3.72 14.53
C ARG A 307 3.64 -3.29 13.39
N LEU A 308 4.69 -2.50 13.70
CA LEU A 308 5.61 -2.00 12.68
C LEU A 308 6.40 -3.15 12.04
N ALA A 309 6.90 -4.10 12.83
CA ALA A 309 7.53 -5.31 12.30
C ALA A 309 6.54 -6.13 11.46
N SER A 310 5.32 -6.37 11.96
CA SER A 310 4.27 -7.07 11.21
C SER A 310 3.89 -6.38 9.89
N GLN A 311 3.94 -5.05 9.83
CA GLN A 311 3.76 -4.29 8.60
C GLN A 311 4.95 -4.48 7.64
N GLN A 312 6.19 -4.44 8.14
CA GLN A 312 7.40 -4.72 7.35
C GLN A 312 7.35 -6.10 6.67
N LEU A 313 6.82 -7.12 7.36
CA LEU A 313 6.67 -8.49 6.81
C LEU A 313 5.67 -8.57 5.65
N THR A 314 4.78 -7.58 5.49
CA THR A 314 3.90 -7.47 4.31
C THR A 314 4.54 -6.77 3.10
N LEU A 315 5.72 -6.14 3.27
CA LEU A 315 6.38 -5.34 2.22
C LEU A 315 7.44 -6.12 1.41
N ASP A 316 8.17 -7.06 2.03
CA ASP A 316 9.06 -8.00 1.31
C ASP A 316 8.73 -9.47 1.65
N PRO A 317 7.73 -10.07 0.98
CA PRO A 317 7.39 -11.49 1.14
C PRO A 317 8.36 -12.42 0.36
N SER A 318 9.59 -11.98 0.06
CA SER A 318 10.53 -12.75 -0.75
C SER A 318 11.40 -13.70 0.08
N PRO A 319 11.44 -15.01 -0.24
CA PRO A 319 12.40 -15.94 0.38
C PRO A 319 13.86 -15.71 -0.09
N SER A 320 14.14 -14.63 -0.83
CA SER A 320 15.47 -14.32 -1.36
C SER A 320 16.39 -13.77 -0.26
N GLY A 321 17.36 -14.57 0.17
CA GLY A 321 18.22 -14.26 1.34
C GLY A 321 18.03 -15.22 2.52
N THR A 322 17.17 -16.23 2.37
CA THR A 322 17.08 -17.35 3.31
C THR A 322 18.42 -18.10 3.38
N HIS A 323 18.93 -18.30 4.60
CA HIS A 323 19.99 -19.25 4.91
C HIS A 323 19.58 -20.14 6.09
N ALA A 324 20.47 -20.99 6.57
CA ALA A 324 20.19 -21.91 7.68
C ALA A 324 21.20 -21.72 8.80
N LYS A 325 20.72 -21.67 10.05
CA LYS A 325 21.53 -21.60 11.26
C LYS A 325 22.25 -22.94 11.53
N ASP A 326 23.13 -22.96 12.52
CA ASP A 326 23.87 -24.17 12.97
C ASP A 326 22.96 -25.38 13.33
N ASP A 327 21.72 -25.14 13.79
CA ASP A 327 20.73 -26.18 14.08
C ASP A 327 19.85 -26.59 12.88
N ALA A 328 20.18 -26.07 11.69
CA ALA A 328 19.44 -26.19 10.43
C ALA A 328 18.01 -25.59 10.43
N SER A 329 17.67 -24.72 11.39
CA SER A 329 16.51 -23.83 11.25
C SER A 329 16.76 -22.78 10.15
N PRO A 330 15.73 -22.37 9.39
CA PRO A 330 15.86 -21.33 8.38
C PRO A 330 15.77 -19.93 9.00
N VAL A 331 16.58 -19.00 8.51
CA VAL A 331 16.53 -17.57 8.85
C VAL A 331 16.57 -16.73 7.56
N THR A 332 15.87 -15.61 7.53
CA THR A 332 15.75 -14.75 6.35
C THR A 332 16.06 -13.28 6.69
N ILE A 333 16.15 -12.44 5.66
CA ILE A 333 16.25 -10.98 5.80
C ILE A 333 15.10 -10.41 6.63
N ALA A 334 13.92 -11.03 6.57
CA ALA A 334 12.73 -10.57 7.24
C ALA A 334 12.82 -10.78 8.77
N ASP A 335 13.43 -11.87 9.24
CA ASP A 335 13.63 -12.17 10.67
C ASP A 335 14.57 -11.11 11.28
N TYR A 336 15.72 -10.85 10.66
CA TYR A 336 16.63 -9.78 11.09
C TYR A 336 15.99 -8.38 11.00
N ALA A 337 15.25 -8.08 9.93
CA ALA A 337 14.62 -6.78 9.76
C ALA A 337 13.51 -6.54 10.81
N ALA A 338 12.70 -7.54 11.12
CA ALA A 338 11.68 -7.46 12.17
C ALA A 338 12.32 -7.26 13.56
N GLN A 339 13.42 -7.94 13.88
CA GLN A 339 14.15 -7.71 15.13
C GLN A 339 14.71 -6.27 15.21
N VAL A 340 15.33 -5.78 14.13
CA VAL A 340 15.83 -4.41 14.04
C VAL A 340 14.70 -3.39 14.20
N VAL A 341 13.54 -3.61 13.56
CA VAL A 341 12.37 -2.72 13.66
C VAL A 341 11.84 -2.66 15.09
N VAL A 342 11.73 -3.81 15.78
CA VAL A 342 11.28 -3.84 17.19
C VAL A 342 12.28 -3.16 18.12
N THR A 343 13.58 -3.51 18.05
CA THR A 343 14.59 -2.91 18.93
C THR A 343 14.67 -1.39 18.73
N VAL A 344 14.70 -0.89 17.49
CA VAL A 344 14.70 0.56 17.24
C VAL A 344 13.40 1.21 17.73
N ALA A 345 12.23 0.60 17.53
CA ALA A 345 10.97 1.15 18.02
C ALA A 345 10.90 1.24 19.56
N LEU A 346 11.39 0.22 20.28
CA LEU A 346 11.51 0.23 21.74
C LEU A 346 12.52 1.28 22.24
N ARG A 347 13.69 1.41 21.59
CA ARG A 347 14.67 2.45 21.95
C ARG A 347 14.13 3.86 21.68
N LYS A 348 13.32 4.05 20.62
CA LYS A 348 12.67 5.33 20.29
C LYS A 348 11.47 5.67 21.16
N SER A 349 10.83 4.70 21.85
CA SER A 349 9.84 4.99 22.92
C SER A 349 10.49 5.35 24.26
N GLY A 350 11.81 5.18 24.40
CA GLY A 350 12.57 5.44 25.62
C GLY A 350 12.80 4.22 26.51
N SER A 351 12.48 3.00 26.04
CA SER A 351 12.84 1.77 26.76
C SER A 351 14.36 1.62 26.82
N ALA A 352 14.93 1.68 28.03
CA ALA A 352 16.34 1.34 28.30
C ALA A 352 16.53 -0.13 28.73
N LEU A 353 15.48 -0.95 28.64
CA LEU A 353 15.50 -2.33 29.18
C LEU A 353 16.26 -3.28 28.23
N PRO A 354 17.00 -4.27 28.76
CA PRO A 354 17.59 -5.36 27.97
C PRO A 354 16.55 -6.08 27.09
N ILE A 355 17.00 -6.66 25.99
CA ILE A 355 16.17 -7.42 25.05
C ILE A 355 16.81 -8.80 24.87
N MET A 356 16.00 -9.85 24.89
CA MET A 356 16.35 -11.23 24.54
C MET A 356 15.66 -11.54 23.20
N GLY A 357 16.41 -11.48 22.11
CA GLY A 357 15.94 -11.84 20.77
C GLY A 357 16.36 -13.27 20.37
N GLU A 358 15.76 -13.81 19.31
CA GLU A 358 16.30 -15.03 18.70
C GLU A 358 17.56 -14.76 17.86
N GLU A 359 17.60 -13.65 17.12
CA GLU A 359 18.66 -13.40 16.13
C GLU A 359 19.83 -12.62 16.72
N ASN A 360 20.99 -12.73 16.08
CA ASN A 360 22.16 -11.90 16.31
C ASN A 360 22.89 -11.63 14.98
N ALA A 361 23.96 -10.83 14.98
CA ALA A 361 24.64 -10.44 13.75
C ALA A 361 25.90 -11.28 13.37
N ASP A 362 26.15 -12.43 13.98
CA ASP A 362 27.39 -13.20 13.73
C ASP A 362 27.44 -13.81 12.31
N ASP A 363 26.35 -14.43 11.84
CA ASP A 363 26.26 -14.92 10.45
C ASP A 363 26.41 -13.78 9.42
N LEU A 364 25.90 -12.59 9.77
CA LEU A 364 25.97 -11.36 8.99
C LEU A 364 27.36 -10.70 8.99
N ARG A 365 28.27 -11.09 9.89
CA ARG A 365 29.69 -10.70 9.86
C ARG A 365 30.54 -11.63 8.99
N GLY A 366 30.02 -12.83 8.69
CA GLY A 366 30.71 -13.88 7.96
C GLY A 366 30.16 -14.06 6.53
N ALA A 367 29.50 -15.19 6.30
CA ALA A 367 29.08 -15.63 4.96
C ALA A 367 27.93 -14.80 4.36
N HIS A 368 27.22 -14.02 5.18
CA HIS A 368 25.97 -13.33 4.80
C HIS A 368 26.03 -11.80 4.95
N ALA A 369 27.25 -11.23 4.94
CA ALA A 369 27.48 -9.79 5.01
C ALA A 369 26.90 -8.98 3.83
N ASP A 370 26.57 -9.65 2.71
CA ASP A 370 25.86 -9.04 1.57
C ASP A 370 24.37 -8.80 1.83
N LEU A 371 23.80 -9.42 2.88
CA LEU A 371 22.40 -9.25 3.26
C LEU A 371 22.15 -7.96 4.06
N VAL A 372 23.16 -7.44 4.78
CA VAL A 372 23.02 -6.29 5.72
C VAL A 372 22.41 -5.04 5.05
N PRO A 373 22.83 -4.62 3.83
CA PRO A 373 22.22 -3.46 3.17
C PRO A 373 20.76 -3.68 2.76
N ARG A 374 20.33 -4.94 2.57
CA ARG A 374 18.92 -5.27 2.35
C ARG A 374 18.13 -5.24 3.65
N ILE A 375 18.68 -5.80 4.73
CA ILE A 375 18.08 -5.73 6.08
C ILE A 375 17.84 -4.26 6.46
N ARG A 376 18.83 -3.38 6.28
CA ARG A 376 18.67 -1.93 6.50
C ARG A 376 17.55 -1.34 5.66
N ALA A 377 17.53 -1.61 4.35
CA ALA A 377 16.53 -1.05 3.44
C ALA A 377 15.10 -1.49 3.79
N VAL A 378 14.92 -2.76 4.18
CA VAL A 378 13.63 -3.33 4.59
C VAL A 378 13.17 -2.78 5.94
N ALA A 379 14.06 -2.59 6.92
CA ALA A 379 13.73 -1.97 8.19
C ALA A 379 13.41 -0.47 8.05
N ASN A 380 14.23 0.29 7.32
CA ASN A 380 14.03 1.72 7.09
C ASN A 380 12.71 2.03 6.38
N ALA A 381 12.24 1.15 5.48
CA ALA A 381 10.96 1.31 4.78
C ALA A 381 9.74 1.45 5.71
N VAL A 382 9.86 1.01 6.98
CA VAL A 382 8.83 1.22 8.01
C VAL A 382 9.29 2.21 9.10
N LEU A 383 10.58 2.19 9.49
CA LEU A 383 11.10 3.08 10.55
C LEU A 383 11.09 4.56 10.13
N GLU A 384 11.45 4.88 8.88
CA GLU A 384 11.45 6.26 8.38
C GLU A 384 10.06 6.91 8.42
N PRO A 385 8.98 6.33 7.85
CA PRO A 385 7.64 6.92 7.93
C PRO A 385 7.02 6.88 9.33
N ALA A 386 7.33 5.87 10.16
CA ALA A 386 6.67 5.71 11.46
C ALA A 386 7.35 6.43 12.63
N LEU A 387 8.67 6.68 12.55
CA LEU A 387 9.48 7.27 13.61
C LEU A 387 10.27 8.51 13.15
N GLY A 388 10.15 8.91 11.88
CA GLY A 388 10.81 10.08 11.29
C GLY A 388 12.29 9.90 10.93
N ALA A 389 12.89 8.75 11.27
CA ALA A 389 14.24 8.37 10.91
C ALA A 389 14.43 6.85 11.03
N GLY A 390 15.09 6.24 10.04
CA GLY A 390 15.61 4.88 10.09
C GLY A 390 17.07 4.81 10.57
N LEU A 391 17.73 3.69 10.30
CA LEU A 391 19.15 3.48 10.57
C LEU A 391 20.00 4.19 9.51
N ALA A 392 21.14 4.74 9.93
CA ALA A 392 22.02 5.56 9.10
C ALA A 392 22.99 4.74 8.24
N ASP A 393 23.52 3.63 8.75
CA ASP A 393 24.49 2.78 8.06
C ASP A 393 24.34 1.28 8.39
N ASP A 394 25.18 0.44 7.77
CA ASP A 394 25.15 -1.02 7.93
C ASP A 394 25.75 -1.50 9.27
N ALA A 395 26.57 -0.69 9.94
CA ALA A 395 27.11 -1.04 11.25
C ALA A 395 26.07 -0.84 12.37
N GLU A 396 25.17 0.15 12.23
CA GLU A 396 24.03 0.34 13.13
C GLU A 396 23.10 -0.90 13.13
N VAL A 397 22.87 -1.53 11.96
CA VAL A 397 22.11 -2.79 11.84
C VAL A 397 22.75 -3.91 12.68
N LEU A 398 24.06 -4.10 12.53
CA LEU A 398 24.80 -5.16 13.22
C LEU A 398 24.86 -4.93 14.74
N ALA A 399 24.92 -3.67 15.17
CA ALA A 399 24.90 -3.30 16.58
C ALA A 399 23.50 -3.48 17.21
N VAL A 400 22.44 -3.11 16.51
CA VAL A 400 21.04 -3.27 16.95
C VAL A 400 20.64 -4.75 17.08
N LEU A 401 21.22 -5.63 16.25
CA LEU A 401 21.03 -7.07 16.37
C LEU A 401 21.78 -7.68 17.57
N ASP A 402 23.03 -7.25 17.82
CA ASP A 402 23.80 -7.68 19.00
C ASP A 402 23.19 -7.21 20.33
N GLU A 403 22.43 -6.10 20.33
CA GLU A 403 21.81 -5.55 21.54
C GLU A 403 20.68 -6.42 22.12
N ALA A 404 20.31 -7.50 21.43
CA ALA A 404 19.26 -8.45 21.82
C ALA A 404 19.81 -9.71 22.54
N ASP A 405 20.98 -9.60 23.19
CA ASP A 405 21.73 -10.73 23.79
C ASP A 405 21.29 -11.14 25.22
N ALA A 406 20.22 -10.55 25.78
CA ALA A 406 19.95 -10.64 27.21
C ALA A 406 19.76 -12.10 27.69
N ALA A 407 20.43 -12.44 28.79
CA ALA A 407 20.44 -13.80 29.34
C ALA A 407 19.17 -14.18 30.13
N GLY A 408 18.36 -13.20 30.55
CA GLY A 408 17.24 -13.41 31.49
C GLY A 408 17.71 -13.68 32.94
N GLY A 409 16.79 -14.14 33.81
CA GLY A 409 17.09 -14.50 35.20
C GLY A 409 15.94 -14.27 36.18
N PRO A 410 16.09 -14.66 37.47
CA PRO A 410 15.01 -14.60 38.46
C PRO A 410 14.60 -13.18 38.84
N ASP A 411 15.56 -12.27 39.04
CA ASP A 411 15.29 -10.86 39.37
C ASP A 411 15.37 -9.95 38.13
N ALA A 412 15.32 -10.53 36.93
CA ALA A 412 15.61 -9.82 35.69
C ALA A 412 14.40 -9.06 35.13
N VAL A 413 14.70 -7.93 34.49
CA VAL A 413 13.75 -7.07 33.76
C VAL A 413 14.22 -7.00 32.31
N PHE A 414 13.46 -7.59 31.38
CA PHE A 414 13.89 -7.72 29.98
C PHE A 414 12.69 -7.92 29.04
N TRP A 415 12.83 -7.42 27.82
CA TRP A 415 11.97 -7.80 26.70
C TRP A 415 12.39 -9.18 26.17
N VAL A 416 11.42 -9.92 25.65
CA VAL A 416 11.58 -11.23 25.01
C VAL A 416 10.95 -11.14 23.63
N LEU A 417 11.69 -11.50 22.57
CA LEU A 417 11.31 -11.23 21.19
C LEU A 417 11.59 -12.43 20.28
N ASP A 418 10.54 -12.95 19.66
CA ASP A 418 10.64 -13.73 18.42
C ASP A 418 10.25 -12.82 17.25
N PRO A 419 11.18 -12.48 16.33
CA PRO A 419 10.88 -11.60 15.21
C PRO A 419 9.97 -12.25 14.15
N ILE A 420 10.05 -13.58 13.94
CA ILE A 420 9.13 -14.35 13.08
C ILE A 420 8.97 -15.76 13.67
N ASP A 421 8.09 -15.88 14.67
CA ASP A 421 7.69 -17.19 15.17
C ASP A 421 7.04 -17.97 14.02
N GLY A 422 7.66 -19.11 13.70
CA GLY A 422 7.26 -19.94 12.58
C GLY A 422 7.83 -19.48 11.22
N SER A 423 9.12 -19.11 11.11
CA SER A 423 9.79 -18.81 9.83
C SER A 423 9.56 -19.87 8.73
N LYS A 424 9.36 -21.15 9.10
CA LYS A 424 8.94 -22.22 8.15
C LYS A 424 7.54 -22.00 7.56
N GLY A 425 6.59 -21.52 8.36
CA GLY A 425 5.24 -21.13 7.91
C GLY A 425 5.28 -19.87 7.06
N PHE A 426 6.07 -18.86 7.45
CA PHE A 426 6.38 -17.68 6.62
C PHE A 426 6.91 -18.08 5.23
N LEU A 427 7.91 -18.97 5.17
CA LEU A 427 8.48 -19.48 3.92
C LEU A 427 7.51 -20.31 3.05
N ARG A 428 6.42 -20.85 3.62
CA ARG A 428 5.32 -21.47 2.87
C ARG A 428 4.27 -20.46 2.39
N GLY A 429 4.21 -19.27 2.99
CA GLY A 429 3.08 -18.35 2.88
C GLY A 429 1.89 -18.69 3.78
N ASP A 430 2.08 -19.59 4.76
CA ASP A 430 1.10 -19.99 5.76
C ASP A 430 1.06 -18.97 6.92
N GLN A 431 0.77 -19.41 8.15
CA GLN A 431 0.76 -18.57 9.36
C GLN A 431 2.17 -18.38 9.93
N TYR A 432 2.41 -17.18 10.46
CA TYR A 432 3.59 -16.77 11.23
C TYR A 432 3.19 -15.59 12.13
N ALA A 433 4.02 -15.25 13.11
CA ALA A 433 3.74 -14.14 14.03
C ALA A 433 5.00 -13.38 14.47
N VAL A 434 4.88 -12.06 14.71
CA VAL A 434 5.88 -11.29 15.47
C VAL A 434 5.47 -11.30 16.93
N CYS A 435 6.35 -11.77 17.82
CA CYS A 435 5.97 -12.07 19.20
C CYS A 435 6.89 -11.32 20.16
N LEU A 436 6.32 -10.36 20.91
CA LEU A 436 7.05 -9.50 21.82
C LEU A 436 6.40 -9.54 23.21
N ALA A 437 7.19 -9.87 24.23
CA ALA A 437 6.76 -9.92 25.62
C ALA A 437 7.73 -9.15 26.53
N LEU A 438 7.27 -8.81 27.72
CA LEU A 438 8.03 -8.09 28.73
C LEU A 438 7.96 -8.84 30.06
N VAL A 439 9.11 -9.27 30.58
CA VAL A 439 9.24 -10.05 31.83
C VAL A 439 9.59 -9.12 33.00
N ASP A 440 9.03 -9.38 34.19
CA ASP A 440 9.33 -8.75 35.47
C ASP A 440 9.58 -9.82 36.54
N ALA A 441 10.84 -10.00 36.95
CA ALA A 441 11.22 -10.89 38.06
C ALA A 441 10.58 -12.31 38.01
N GLY A 442 10.43 -12.87 36.81
CA GLY A 442 9.81 -14.17 36.57
C GLY A 442 8.32 -14.17 36.19
N GLU A 443 7.67 -13.01 36.07
CA GLU A 443 6.28 -12.87 35.58
C GLU A 443 6.23 -12.18 34.20
N VAL A 444 5.38 -12.61 33.26
CA VAL A 444 5.14 -11.87 32.01
C VAL A 444 4.10 -10.78 32.25
N VAL A 445 4.47 -9.51 32.07
CA VAL A 445 3.62 -8.36 32.47
C VAL A 445 3.09 -7.50 31.33
N ALA A 446 3.66 -7.60 30.13
CA ALA A 446 3.09 -7.02 28.90
C ALA A 446 3.43 -7.90 27.68
N ALA A 447 2.54 -7.94 26.69
CA ALA A 447 2.67 -8.78 25.50
C ALA A 447 1.95 -8.19 24.28
N ALA A 448 2.57 -8.36 23.11
CA ALA A 448 1.99 -8.12 21.80
C ALA A 448 2.36 -9.26 20.83
N VAL A 449 1.36 -9.83 20.14
CA VAL A 449 1.55 -10.82 19.06
C VAL A 449 0.91 -10.28 17.79
N GLY A 450 1.74 -9.91 16.81
CA GLY A 450 1.31 -9.50 15.49
C GLY A 450 1.18 -10.69 14.55
N THR A 451 0.02 -10.87 13.91
CA THR A 451 -0.27 -12.00 13.01
C THR A 451 -0.73 -11.47 11.65
N PRO A 452 0.18 -11.21 10.68
CA PRO A 452 -0.20 -10.62 9.39
C PRO A 452 -1.14 -11.49 8.54
N HIS A 453 -1.04 -12.82 8.67
CA HIS A 453 -1.82 -13.78 7.88
C HIS A 453 -3.04 -14.36 8.61
N LEU A 454 -3.29 -14.03 9.88
CA LEU A 454 -4.49 -14.45 10.61
C LEU A 454 -5.56 -13.34 10.51
N PRO A 455 -6.72 -13.58 9.88
CA PRO A 455 -7.72 -12.53 9.69
C PRO A 455 -8.24 -11.95 11.00
N CYS A 456 -8.18 -10.62 11.14
CA CYS A 456 -8.87 -9.87 12.18
C CYS A 456 -10.38 -10.15 12.09
N ARG A 457 -11.03 -10.56 13.20
CA ARG A 457 -12.47 -10.94 13.19
C ARG A 457 -13.36 -9.81 12.65
N HIS A 458 -13.00 -8.58 12.98
CA HIS A 458 -13.77 -7.37 12.69
C HIS A 458 -13.36 -6.70 11.37
N ALA A 459 -12.20 -7.06 10.80
CA ALA A 459 -11.76 -6.64 9.47
C ALA A 459 -11.03 -7.80 8.73
N PRO A 460 -11.76 -8.82 8.22
CA PRO A 460 -11.14 -10.05 7.71
C PRO A 460 -10.28 -9.92 6.45
N SER A 461 -10.16 -8.72 5.87
CA SER A 461 -9.24 -8.39 4.78
C SER A 461 -7.84 -7.98 5.25
N VAL A 462 -7.60 -7.88 6.56
CA VAL A 462 -6.30 -7.52 7.16
C VAL A 462 -5.92 -8.49 8.28
N GLY A 463 -4.62 -8.60 8.53
CA GLY A 463 -4.10 -9.25 9.73
C GLY A 463 -4.45 -8.47 11.01
N ALA A 464 -4.02 -9.00 12.15
CA ALA A 464 -4.26 -8.41 13.47
C ALA A 464 -2.98 -8.26 14.29
N VAL A 465 -3.04 -7.46 15.34
CA VAL A 465 -2.12 -7.48 16.48
C VAL A 465 -2.96 -7.73 17.73
N TYR A 466 -2.54 -8.68 18.55
CA TYR A 466 -3.18 -8.98 19.83
C TYR A 466 -2.30 -8.48 20.95
N ALA A 467 -2.88 -7.83 21.97
CA ALA A 467 -2.11 -7.30 23.08
C ALA A 467 -2.80 -7.48 24.45
N ALA A 468 -1.98 -7.58 25.51
CA ALA A 468 -2.41 -7.67 26.90
C ALA A 468 -1.30 -7.16 27.84
N ALA A 469 -1.70 -6.62 29.00
CA ALA A 469 -0.78 -6.21 30.06
C ALA A 469 -1.40 -6.47 31.45
N VAL A 470 -0.57 -6.79 32.45
CA VAL A 470 -1.01 -7.14 33.81
C VAL A 470 -1.69 -5.93 34.46
N GLY A 471 -3.00 -6.06 34.68
CA GLY A 471 -3.89 -5.03 35.23
C GLY A 471 -4.82 -4.38 34.20
N VAL A 472 -4.57 -4.56 32.90
CA VAL A 472 -5.54 -4.21 31.84
C VAL A 472 -6.62 -5.29 31.81
N ASP A 473 -7.90 -4.90 31.69
CA ASP A 473 -9.00 -5.86 31.67
C ASP A 473 -9.12 -6.58 30.33
N GLY A 474 -8.47 -7.73 30.22
CA GLY A 474 -8.56 -8.64 29.08
C GLY A 474 -7.41 -8.50 28.08
N ALA A 475 -7.40 -9.42 27.10
CA ALA A 475 -6.61 -9.29 25.89
C ALA A 475 -7.44 -8.67 24.75
N TRP A 476 -6.78 -8.01 23.81
CA TRP A 476 -7.41 -7.15 22.79
C TRP A 476 -6.91 -7.46 21.38
N GLU A 477 -7.82 -7.60 20.41
CA GLU A 477 -7.55 -7.67 18.96
C GLU A 477 -7.58 -6.26 18.35
N LEU A 478 -6.53 -5.86 17.64
CA LEU A 478 -6.45 -4.62 16.87
C LEU A 478 -6.15 -4.94 15.38
N PRO A 479 -6.74 -4.24 14.39
CA PRO A 479 -6.42 -4.46 12.99
C PRO A 479 -5.01 -3.95 12.63
N LEU A 480 -4.21 -4.78 11.96
CA LEU A 480 -2.82 -4.49 11.57
C LEU A 480 -2.71 -3.29 10.63
N ASP A 481 -3.70 -3.10 9.76
CA ASP A 481 -3.92 -1.88 9.00
C ASP A 481 -5.25 -1.22 9.44
N VAL A 482 -5.12 -0.08 10.10
CA VAL A 482 -6.25 0.72 10.62
C VAL A 482 -6.92 1.53 9.51
N GLU A 483 -6.18 1.97 8.49
CA GLU A 483 -6.76 2.74 7.38
C GLU A 483 -7.61 1.83 6.48
N ALA A 484 -7.12 0.63 6.16
CA ALA A 484 -7.90 -0.37 5.43
C ALA A 484 -9.11 -0.86 6.24
N ALA A 485 -8.97 -1.06 7.56
CA ALA A 485 -10.10 -1.44 8.42
C ALA A 485 -11.17 -0.33 8.50
N ALA A 486 -10.76 0.94 8.65
CA ALA A 486 -11.68 2.07 8.62
C ALA A 486 -12.34 2.24 7.23
N ALA A 487 -11.59 2.05 6.14
CA ALA A 487 -12.11 2.07 4.77
C ALA A 487 -13.07 0.90 4.47
N ALA A 488 -12.93 -0.24 5.16
CA ALA A 488 -13.88 -1.35 5.14
C ALA A 488 -15.18 -1.05 5.91
N GLY A 489 -15.27 0.11 6.58
CA GLY A 489 -16.46 0.55 7.31
C GLY A 489 -16.48 0.17 8.79
N LEU A 490 -15.34 -0.24 9.37
CA LEU A 490 -15.26 -0.57 10.78
C LEU A 490 -15.37 0.70 11.64
N ALA A 491 -16.45 0.82 12.40
CA ALA A 491 -16.63 1.91 13.35
C ALA A 491 -15.67 1.71 14.54
N SER A 492 -14.91 2.76 14.88
CA SER A 492 -14.08 2.81 16.09
C SER A 492 -14.95 2.61 17.34
N PRO A 493 -14.68 1.60 18.19
CA PRO A 493 -15.47 1.34 19.40
C PRO A 493 -15.40 2.48 20.41
N PHE A 494 -14.24 3.13 20.53
CA PHE A 494 -13.99 4.29 21.40
C PHE A 494 -13.05 5.27 20.70
N ALA A 495 -13.37 6.57 20.78
CA ALA A 495 -12.66 7.62 20.04
C ALA A 495 -11.16 7.69 20.45
N GLY A 496 -10.31 7.06 19.64
CA GLY A 496 -8.87 6.92 19.86
C GLY A 496 -8.36 5.55 19.40
N GLU A 497 -9.09 4.48 19.70
CA GLU A 497 -8.65 3.11 19.47
C GLU A 497 -9.63 2.24 18.66
N LEU A 498 -9.10 1.16 18.08
CA LEU A 498 -9.79 0.18 17.25
C LEU A 498 -9.59 -1.25 17.80
N GLY A 499 -9.61 -1.37 19.14
CA GLY A 499 -9.45 -2.64 19.86
C GLY A 499 -10.77 -3.35 20.16
N PHE A 500 -10.75 -4.68 20.10
CA PHE A 500 -11.86 -5.58 20.44
C PHE A 500 -11.40 -6.61 21.47
N ARG A 501 -12.03 -6.65 22.64
CA ARG A 501 -11.67 -7.59 23.71
C ARG A 501 -11.92 -9.04 23.25
N VAL A 502 -10.92 -9.90 23.38
CA VAL A 502 -11.02 -11.34 23.11
C VAL A 502 -11.26 -12.13 24.40
N ALA A 503 -11.73 -13.37 24.28
CA ALA A 503 -12.03 -14.24 25.41
C ALA A 503 -11.72 -15.71 25.05
N ALA A 504 -10.98 -16.38 25.92
CA ALA A 504 -10.68 -17.81 25.83
C ALA A 504 -11.77 -18.67 26.49
N ASP A 505 -12.56 -18.09 27.40
CA ASP A 505 -13.78 -18.74 27.88
C ASP A 505 -14.88 -18.66 26.81
N SER A 506 -14.98 -19.74 26.03
CA SER A 506 -16.05 -19.98 25.05
C SER A 506 -17.28 -20.68 25.66
N GLY A 507 -17.34 -20.85 26.99
CA GLY A 507 -18.36 -21.66 27.67
C GLY A 507 -18.13 -23.17 27.52
N LEU A 508 -16.96 -23.59 27.03
CA LEU A 508 -16.59 -24.97 26.78
C LEU A 508 -16.34 -25.74 28.10
N ALA A 509 -17.20 -26.72 28.38
CA ALA A 509 -17.21 -27.48 29.64
C ALA A 509 -16.80 -28.96 29.49
N ASP A 510 -16.68 -29.49 28.27
CA ASP A 510 -16.27 -30.87 27.99
C ASP A 510 -15.03 -30.87 27.09
N ALA A 511 -14.07 -31.75 27.39
CA ALA A 511 -12.82 -31.87 26.64
C ALA A 511 -13.00 -32.62 25.30
N SER A 512 -14.09 -33.40 25.14
CA SER A 512 -14.43 -34.08 23.89
C SER A 512 -14.87 -33.10 22.78
N ASP A 513 -15.53 -32.00 23.16
CA ASP A 513 -16.00 -30.93 22.27
C ASP A 513 -14.89 -29.91 21.89
N ALA A 514 -13.70 -30.00 22.49
CA ALA A 514 -12.64 -29.03 22.31
C ALA A 514 -11.99 -29.10 20.91
N VAL A 515 -11.98 -27.99 20.17
CA VAL A 515 -11.13 -27.87 18.97
C VAL A 515 -9.68 -27.72 19.41
N ALA A 516 -8.85 -28.73 19.15
CA ALA A 516 -7.43 -28.69 19.47
C ALA A 516 -6.61 -27.96 18.39
N ALA A 517 -5.54 -27.28 18.80
CA ALA A 517 -4.51 -26.73 17.94
C ALA A 517 -3.14 -27.36 18.26
N GLU A 518 -2.31 -27.59 17.24
CA GLU A 518 -0.97 -28.15 17.39
C GLU A 518 -0.01 -27.66 16.28
N SER A 519 1.30 -27.76 16.49
CA SER A 519 2.31 -27.39 15.49
C SER A 519 2.12 -28.14 14.17
N PHE A 520 2.18 -27.44 13.03
CA PHE A 520 2.13 -28.08 11.71
C PHE A 520 3.33 -29.02 11.47
N GLU A 521 4.52 -28.55 11.84
CA GLU A 521 5.77 -29.31 11.80
C GLU A 521 5.77 -30.46 12.81
N ALA A 522 5.86 -31.71 12.34
CA ALA A 522 5.98 -32.91 13.17
C ALA A 522 7.32 -32.99 13.98
N SER A 523 8.27 -32.09 13.70
CA SER A 523 9.47 -31.90 14.52
C SER A 523 9.24 -30.92 15.70
N HIS A 524 8.18 -30.12 15.66
CA HIS A 524 7.86 -29.09 16.66
C HIS A 524 6.67 -29.47 17.55
N THR A 525 6.13 -30.70 17.42
CA THR A 525 5.26 -31.38 18.40
C THR A 525 5.11 -32.86 18.05
N ASN A 526 4.93 -33.73 19.05
CA ASN A 526 4.71 -35.16 18.84
C ASN A 526 3.23 -35.45 18.51
N HIS A 527 2.90 -35.50 17.21
CA HIS A 527 1.56 -35.79 16.68
C HIS A 527 0.98 -37.14 17.09
N GLU A 528 1.80 -38.15 17.36
CA GLU A 528 1.30 -39.47 17.81
C GLU A 528 0.86 -39.43 19.27
N TRP A 529 1.59 -38.68 20.10
CA TRP A 529 1.25 -38.47 21.50
C TRP A 529 0.05 -37.54 21.68
N SER A 530 -0.07 -36.46 20.90
CA SER A 530 -1.25 -35.58 20.95
C SER A 530 -2.52 -36.31 20.48
N ALA A 531 -2.43 -37.15 19.44
CA ALA A 531 -3.52 -38.03 19.04
C ALA A 531 -3.90 -39.04 20.15
N ALA A 532 -2.92 -39.60 20.85
CA ALA A 532 -3.15 -40.52 21.98
C ALA A 532 -3.71 -39.82 23.24
N LEU A 533 -3.55 -38.50 23.37
CA LEU A 533 -4.14 -37.65 24.40
C LEU A 533 -5.61 -37.33 24.07
N LEU A 534 -5.88 -36.88 22.84
CA LEU A 534 -7.24 -36.57 22.38
C LEU A 534 -8.13 -37.82 22.40
N ALA A 535 -7.60 -38.97 21.98
CA ALA A 535 -8.29 -40.26 22.05
C ALA A 535 -8.54 -40.79 23.49
N ARG A 536 -7.96 -40.19 24.54
CA ARG A 536 -8.30 -40.47 25.95
C ARG A 536 -9.41 -39.59 26.50
N LEU A 537 -9.69 -38.49 25.82
CA LEU A 537 -10.70 -37.49 26.17
C LEU A 537 -11.98 -37.65 25.31
N ASP A 538 -12.11 -38.80 24.63
CA ASP A 538 -13.09 -39.10 23.59
C ASP A 538 -13.21 -38.00 22.49
N ASN A 539 -12.16 -37.18 22.34
CA ASN A 539 -12.13 -36.07 21.41
C ASN A 539 -11.79 -36.57 20.00
N ALA A 540 -12.81 -36.61 19.14
CA ALA A 540 -12.72 -37.03 17.75
C ALA A 540 -12.46 -35.86 16.77
N THR A 541 -12.27 -34.64 17.26
CA THR A 541 -12.12 -33.44 16.43
C THR A 541 -10.70 -33.36 15.86
N PRO A 542 -10.51 -33.30 14.52
CA PRO A 542 -9.18 -33.16 13.92
C PRO A 542 -8.48 -31.86 14.35
N PRO A 543 -7.22 -31.89 14.83
CA PRO A 543 -6.52 -30.69 15.26
C PRO A 543 -6.28 -29.68 14.14
N ILE A 544 -6.40 -28.38 14.48
CA ILE A 544 -5.91 -27.27 13.66
C ILE A 544 -4.39 -27.29 13.69
N ARG A 545 -3.76 -27.62 12.56
CA ARG A 545 -2.31 -27.65 12.40
C ARG A 545 -1.81 -26.32 11.81
N MET A 546 -1.03 -25.58 12.58
CA MET A 546 -0.42 -24.31 12.13
C MET A 546 0.88 -24.00 12.89
N ASP A 547 1.72 -23.17 12.29
CA ASP A 547 2.95 -22.64 12.90
C ASP A 547 2.63 -21.44 13.81
N SER A 548 3.63 -20.94 14.54
CA SER A 548 3.57 -19.75 15.40
C SER A 548 2.65 -19.72 16.64
N GLN A 549 2.86 -18.72 17.49
CA GLN A 549 1.97 -18.27 18.58
C GLN A 549 0.58 -17.83 18.11
N ALA A 550 0.29 -17.81 16.80
CA ALA A 550 -1.09 -17.82 16.30
C ALA A 550 -1.95 -18.93 16.95
N LYS A 551 -1.35 -20.04 17.40
CA LYS A 551 -2.04 -21.08 18.19
C LYS A 551 -2.53 -20.60 19.56
N TYR A 552 -1.74 -19.81 20.29
CA TYR A 552 -2.22 -19.15 21.51
C TYR A 552 -3.31 -18.12 21.19
N VAL A 553 -3.16 -17.38 20.09
CA VAL A 553 -4.17 -16.42 19.62
C VAL A 553 -5.51 -17.10 19.30
N LEU A 554 -5.52 -18.31 18.72
CA LEU A 554 -6.77 -19.08 18.54
C LEU A 554 -7.43 -19.42 19.88
N VAL A 555 -6.64 -19.80 20.90
CA VAL A 555 -7.16 -20.05 22.26
C VAL A 555 -7.67 -18.75 22.90
N ALA A 556 -6.91 -17.65 22.83
CA ALA A 556 -7.29 -16.34 23.36
C ALA A 556 -8.56 -15.76 22.70
N ARG A 557 -8.82 -16.13 21.43
CA ARG A 557 -10.06 -15.81 20.70
C ARG A 557 -11.22 -16.78 20.98
N GLY A 558 -10.97 -17.95 21.56
CA GLY A 558 -11.94 -19.04 21.66
C GLY A 558 -12.24 -19.72 20.31
N ASP A 559 -11.39 -19.54 19.30
CA ASP A 559 -11.44 -20.30 18.03
C ASP A 559 -10.86 -21.73 18.19
N ALA A 560 -10.03 -21.95 19.21
CA ALA A 560 -9.56 -23.26 19.67
C ALA A 560 -9.85 -23.41 21.17
N GLY A 561 -10.25 -24.61 21.60
CA GLY A 561 -10.45 -24.94 23.02
C GLY A 561 -9.14 -25.27 23.75
N VAL A 562 -8.13 -25.77 23.03
CA VAL A 562 -6.81 -26.13 23.56
C VAL A 562 -5.71 -25.97 22.50
N TYR A 563 -4.50 -25.63 22.93
CA TYR A 563 -3.24 -25.74 22.19
C TYR A 563 -2.32 -26.71 22.94
N ILE A 564 -1.75 -27.68 22.21
CA ILE A 564 -0.91 -28.76 22.74
C ILE A 564 0.47 -28.72 22.06
N ARG A 565 1.55 -28.66 22.85
CA ARG A 565 2.93 -28.85 22.38
C ARG A 565 3.70 -29.82 23.27
N ARG A 566 4.31 -30.84 22.66
CA ARG A 566 5.23 -31.78 23.33
C ARG A 566 6.38 -32.16 22.41
N VAL A 567 7.59 -31.71 22.72
CA VAL A 567 8.84 -32.16 22.06
C VAL A 567 9.68 -32.93 23.10
N PRO A 568 9.79 -34.27 23.03
CA PRO A 568 10.45 -35.06 24.07
C PRO A 568 11.93 -34.69 24.27
N GLY A 569 12.32 -34.38 25.51
CA GLY A 569 13.69 -34.03 25.87
C GLY A 569 14.15 -32.63 25.41
N TYR A 570 13.25 -31.79 24.93
CA TYR A 570 13.52 -30.41 24.55
C TYR A 570 12.99 -29.44 25.61
N ALA A 571 13.84 -28.52 26.06
CA ALA A 571 13.44 -27.38 26.89
C ALA A 571 13.11 -26.21 25.96
N GLU A 572 11.87 -25.73 26.03
CA GLU A 572 11.34 -24.72 25.12
C GLU A 572 12.07 -23.37 25.29
N LYS A 573 12.24 -22.63 24.19
CA LYS A 573 12.74 -21.24 24.21
C LYS A 573 11.73 -20.33 24.91
N LEU A 574 12.20 -19.24 25.54
CA LEU A 574 11.30 -18.29 26.20
C LEU A 574 10.40 -17.54 25.18
N TRP A 575 10.95 -17.17 24.03
CA TRP A 575 10.26 -16.33 23.05
C TRP A 575 9.17 -17.06 22.23
N ASP A 576 9.26 -18.39 22.08
CA ASP A 576 8.19 -19.25 21.54
C ASP A 576 6.85 -19.11 22.32
N HIS A 577 6.88 -18.61 23.57
CA HIS A 577 5.78 -18.81 24.54
C HIS A 577 5.38 -17.58 25.37
N ALA A 578 6.29 -16.67 25.72
CA ALA A 578 6.03 -15.61 26.70
C ALA A 578 4.80 -14.74 26.37
N SER A 579 4.72 -14.23 25.13
CA SER A 579 3.59 -13.39 24.70
C SER A 579 2.29 -14.18 24.56
N GLY A 580 2.37 -15.45 24.17
CA GLY A 580 1.23 -16.36 24.13
C GLY A 580 0.62 -16.66 25.51
N GLU A 581 1.46 -16.81 26.55
CA GLU A 581 1.00 -17.03 27.92
C GLU A 581 0.13 -15.87 28.42
N LEU A 582 0.65 -14.63 28.34
CA LEU A 582 -0.08 -13.47 28.84
C LEU A 582 -1.36 -13.19 28.03
N LEU A 583 -1.35 -13.40 26.72
CA LEU A 583 -2.56 -13.23 25.90
C LEU A 583 -3.67 -14.22 26.29
N VAL A 584 -3.35 -15.51 26.49
CA VAL A 584 -4.36 -16.51 26.87
C VAL A 584 -4.84 -16.30 28.30
N THR A 585 -3.94 -16.02 29.25
CA THR A 585 -4.33 -15.79 30.65
C THR A 585 -5.14 -14.50 30.83
N ALA A 586 -4.77 -13.40 30.17
CA ALA A 586 -5.58 -12.18 30.17
C ALA A 586 -6.93 -12.37 29.47
N ALA A 587 -7.02 -13.24 28.45
CA ALA A 587 -8.29 -13.64 27.84
C ALA A 587 -9.15 -14.57 28.72
N GLY A 588 -8.72 -14.91 29.96
CA GLY A 588 -9.44 -15.79 30.89
C GLY A 588 -9.18 -17.29 30.68
N GLY A 589 -8.18 -17.65 29.86
CA GLY A 589 -7.71 -19.01 29.69
C GLY A 589 -6.66 -19.40 30.72
N ILE A 590 -6.14 -20.63 30.61
CA ILE A 590 -5.11 -21.18 31.51
C ILE A 590 -3.96 -21.73 30.68
N VAL A 591 -2.72 -21.45 31.11
CA VAL A 591 -1.48 -21.92 30.48
C VAL A 591 -0.58 -22.57 31.52
N THR A 592 -0.04 -23.75 31.21
CA THR A 592 0.88 -24.52 32.05
C THR A 592 1.79 -25.37 31.17
N ASP A 593 2.71 -26.12 31.78
CA ASP A 593 3.26 -27.32 31.17
C ASP A 593 2.26 -28.50 31.19
N LEU A 594 2.65 -29.64 30.63
CA LEU A 594 1.78 -30.82 30.49
C LEU A 594 1.47 -31.53 31.81
N HIS A 595 2.12 -31.17 32.93
CA HIS A 595 1.83 -31.71 34.26
C HIS A 595 1.01 -30.72 35.12
N GLY A 596 0.74 -29.51 34.62
CA GLY A 596 -0.03 -28.47 35.29
C GLY A 596 0.81 -27.53 36.16
N LYS A 597 2.12 -27.43 35.91
CA LYS A 597 3.00 -26.45 36.55
C LYS A 597 2.98 -25.14 35.73
N PRO A 598 2.94 -23.95 36.37
CA PRO A 598 3.19 -22.68 35.68
C PRO A 598 4.55 -22.66 34.95
N LEU A 599 4.70 -21.82 33.94
CA LEU A 599 5.95 -21.69 33.19
C LEU A 599 7.00 -20.91 34.02
N ASP A 600 8.23 -21.42 34.09
CA ASP A 600 9.32 -20.85 34.90
C ASP A 600 10.23 -19.93 34.07
N TRP A 601 9.85 -18.66 33.99
CA TRP A 601 10.57 -17.59 33.29
C TRP A 601 11.92 -17.21 33.93
N THR A 602 12.32 -17.82 35.05
CA THR A 602 13.52 -17.43 35.82
C THR A 602 14.82 -18.09 35.37
N ARG A 603 14.76 -19.09 34.48
CA ARG A 603 15.87 -20.03 34.19
C ARG A 603 16.77 -19.65 33.02
N GLY A 604 16.74 -18.39 32.61
CA GLY A 604 17.51 -17.85 31.49
C GLY A 604 16.72 -17.91 30.18
N GLN A 605 17.35 -18.33 29.07
CA GLN A 605 16.73 -18.34 27.73
C GLN A 605 15.81 -19.55 27.44
N ARG A 606 15.66 -20.52 28.36
CA ARG A 606 14.78 -21.68 28.18
C ARG A 606 13.96 -22.03 29.42
N LEU A 607 12.76 -22.56 29.19
CA LEU A 607 11.87 -23.15 30.20
C LEU A 607 12.38 -24.54 30.61
N SER A 608 13.59 -24.60 31.17
CA SER A 608 14.32 -25.83 31.51
C SER A 608 13.71 -26.64 32.67
N GLU A 609 12.74 -26.05 33.36
CA GLU A 609 12.02 -26.60 34.51
C GLU A 609 10.57 -26.98 34.14
N ASN A 610 10.21 -27.01 32.85
CA ASN A 610 8.88 -27.33 32.33
C ASN A 610 8.91 -28.36 31.22
N HIS A 611 7.86 -29.17 31.11
CA HIS A 611 7.80 -30.32 30.20
C HIS A 611 6.65 -30.14 29.20
N GLY A 612 6.97 -29.58 28.02
CA GLY A 612 5.98 -29.17 27.01
C GLY A 612 5.07 -28.05 27.48
N VAL A 613 4.00 -27.77 26.71
CA VAL A 613 3.04 -26.69 26.98
C VAL A 613 1.61 -27.12 26.68
N LEU A 614 0.70 -26.72 27.57
CA LEU A 614 -0.75 -26.73 27.38
C LEU A 614 -1.32 -25.33 27.61
N ALA A 615 -2.06 -24.79 26.63
CA ALA A 615 -2.86 -23.58 26.78
C ALA A 615 -4.33 -23.89 26.45
N SER A 616 -5.31 -23.47 27.24
CA SER A 616 -6.72 -23.83 26.98
C SER A 616 -7.75 -22.84 27.50
N ALA A 617 -8.98 -23.00 27.04
CA ALA A 617 -10.17 -22.52 27.74
C ALA A 617 -10.19 -23.07 29.19
N PRO A 618 -10.72 -22.32 30.17
CA PRO A 618 -10.59 -22.67 31.59
C PRO A 618 -11.40 -23.93 31.96
N GLY A 619 -12.58 -24.13 31.34
CA GLY A 619 -13.49 -25.25 31.67
C GLY A 619 -12.95 -26.65 31.34
N VAL A 620 -11.99 -26.77 30.41
CA VAL A 620 -11.43 -28.08 29.98
C VAL A 620 -10.02 -28.35 30.50
N HIS A 621 -9.33 -27.35 31.06
CA HIS A 621 -7.90 -27.43 31.38
C HIS A 621 -7.54 -28.62 32.28
N ALA A 622 -8.29 -28.81 33.37
CA ALA A 622 -8.05 -29.88 34.33
C ALA A 622 -8.17 -31.28 33.71
N ALA A 623 -9.15 -31.50 32.83
CA ALA A 623 -9.35 -32.78 32.15
C ALA A 623 -8.17 -33.12 31.22
N TYR A 624 -7.68 -32.12 30.47
CA TYR A 624 -6.48 -32.28 29.65
C TYR A 624 -5.25 -32.62 30.50
N ILE A 625 -5.01 -31.90 31.59
CA ILE A 625 -3.85 -32.13 32.48
C ILE A 625 -3.90 -33.52 33.15
N ASP A 626 -5.05 -33.99 33.61
CA ASP A 626 -5.15 -35.34 34.19
C ASP A 626 -5.00 -36.46 33.14
N ALA A 627 -5.42 -36.22 31.89
CA ALA A 627 -5.14 -37.12 30.78
C ALA A 627 -3.64 -37.10 30.37
N CYS A 628 -2.98 -35.94 30.41
CA CYS A 628 -1.53 -35.81 30.22
C CYS A 628 -0.74 -36.59 31.29
N ARG A 629 -1.08 -36.41 32.58
CA ARG A 629 -0.47 -37.17 33.71
C ARG A 629 -0.69 -38.68 33.61
N THR A 630 -1.79 -39.10 32.99
CA THR A 630 -2.09 -40.52 32.71
C THR A 630 -1.30 -41.07 31.52
N LEU A 631 -0.76 -40.19 30.65
CA LEU A 631 0.11 -40.51 29.52
C LEU A 631 1.61 -40.46 29.87
N ASP A 632 2.02 -39.45 30.63
CA ASP A 632 3.37 -39.25 31.19
C ASP A 632 3.28 -39.19 32.73
N PRO A 633 3.36 -40.36 33.42
CA PRO A 633 3.27 -40.42 34.88
C PRO A 633 4.58 -40.05 35.61
N SER A 634 5.59 -39.58 34.88
CA SER A 634 6.81 -38.95 35.40
C SER A 634 7.09 -37.68 34.60
N PRO A 635 7.50 -36.57 35.24
CA PRO A 635 8.38 -35.60 34.58
C PRO A 635 9.75 -36.25 34.28
#